data_AF-A0A5C9BZS3-F1
#
_entry.id   AF-A0A5C9BZS3-F1
#
_cell.length_a   1.000
_cell.length_b   1.000
_cell.length_c   1.000
_cell.angle_alpha   90.00
_cell.angle_beta   90.00
_cell.angle_gamma   90.00
#
_symmetry.space_group_name_H-M   'P 1'
#
loop_
_entity.id
_entity.type
_entity.pdbx_description
1 polymer ?
#
loop_
_entity_poly.entity_id
_entity_poly.type
_entity_poly.pdbx_seq_one_letter_code
_entity_poly.pdbx_strand_id
1 'polypeptide(L)'
;MKPERQGGREHDLTQVADGRLWWKFTKPWSSGYAVDLSGQVPTLLPARPLQYLARLKLQNRYFGDAMRFVGITHDSKSRRLVISQPDIQGRPASWDEIDQWFSEQGFTKLKIQRLGAYDSAAFAGHGVGVFDVRPINVVMTDQGVLLPIDVMIRPMTKRQSQRLSERS
;
A
#
# COMPACT_ATOMS: atom_id res chain seq x y z
N MET A 1 -19.73 10.62 8.82
CA MET A 1 -19.03 10.03 7.66
C MET A 1 -19.15 8.52 7.75
N LYS A 2 -19.54 7.84 6.66
CA LYS A 2 -19.75 6.38 6.66
C LYS A 2 -19.34 5.78 5.31
N PRO A 3 -18.90 4.51 5.26
CA PRO A 3 -18.66 3.80 4.00
C PRO A 3 -19.97 3.53 3.25
N GLU A 4 -19.91 3.52 1.93
CA GLU A 4 -21.05 3.19 1.05
C GLU A 4 -20.88 1.83 0.38
N ARG A 5 -19.64 1.39 0.16
CA ARG A 5 -19.32 0.07 -0.42
C ARG A 5 -18.29 -0.66 0.43
N GLN A 6 -18.45 -1.98 0.52
CA GLN A 6 -17.44 -2.84 1.11
C GLN A 6 -16.26 -2.95 0.14
N GLY A 7 -15.05 -2.66 0.60
CA GLY A 7 -13.84 -2.81 -0.21
C GLY A 7 -13.05 -4.06 0.18
N GLY A 8 -11.77 -4.09 -0.24
CA GLY A 8 -10.84 -5.18 0.06
C GLY A 8 -10.57 -5.39 1.55
N ARG A 9 -9.50 -6.11 1.88
CA ARG A 9 -9.23 -6.51 3.28
C ARG A 9 -8.97 -5.34 4.23
N GLU A 10 -8.40 -4.24 3.75
CA GLU A 10 -8.06 -3.10 4.60
C GLU A 10 -9.14 -2.03 4.66
N HIS A 11 -9.89 -1.81 3.57
CA HIS A 11 -10.70 -0.60 3.40
C HIS A 11 -12.15 -0.90 3.01
N ASP A 12 -13.07 -0.10 3.54
CA ASP A 12 -14.36 0.19 2.90
C ASP A 12 -14.28 1.58 2.26
N LEU A 13 -15.20 1.90 1.35
CA LEU A 13 -15.01 3.00 0.42
C LEU A 13 -16.29 3.84 0.28
N THR A 14 -16.10 5.12 0.03
CA THR A 14 -17.14 6.07 -0.40
C THR A 14 -16.52 6.96 -1.48
N GLN A 15 -17.20 7.17 -2.60
CA GLN A 15 -16.76 8.14 -3.59
C GLN A 15 -17.31 9.51 -3.22
N VAL A 16 -16.50 10.54 -3.30
CA VAL A 16 -16.88 11.92 -2.96
C VAL A 16 -16.37 12.89 -4.02
N ALA A 17 -16.77 14.17 -3.90
CA ALA A 17 -16.37 15.25 -4.82
C ALA A 17 -16.69 14.91 -6.29
N ASP A 18 -17.92 14.47 -6.54
CA ASP A 18 -18.44 14.12 -7.87
C ASP A 18 -17.59 13.06 -8.59
N GLY A 19 -17.13 12.07 -7.83
CA GLY A 19 -16.34 10.96 -8.37
C GLY A 19 -14.82 11.14 -8.29
N ARG A 20 -14.33 12.35 -7.99
CA ARG A 20 -12.90 12.66 -8.11
C ARG A 20 -12.04 12.13 -6.96
N LEU A 21 -12.64 11.78 -5.83
CA LEU A 21 -11.92 11.30 -4.65
C LEU A 21 -12.57 10.05 -4.08
N TRP A 22 -11.74 9.16 -3.55
CA TRP A 22 -12.13 8.08 -2.67
C TRP A 22 -11.87 8.45 -1.22
N TRP A 23 -12.89 8.31 -0.37
CA TRP A 23 -12.68 8.11 1.06
C TRP A 23 -12.51 6.63 1.34
N LYS A 24 -11.32 6.25 1.83
CA LYS A 24 -10.96 4.93 2.30
C LYS A 24 -11.07 4.88 3.82
N PHE A 25 -11.87 3.96 4.32
CA PHE A 25 -12.10 3.74 5.74
C PHE A 25 -11.42 2.43 6.16
N THR A 26 -10.45 2.46 7.06
CA THR A 26 -9.87 1.20 7.60
C THR A 26 -10.96 0.33 8.20
N LYS A 27 -10.85 -1.01 8.17
CA LYS A 27 -11.89 -1.89 8.77
C LYS A 27 -12.15 -1.56 10.25
N PRO A 28 -13.37 -1.85 10.78
CA PRO A 28 -13.70 -1.62 12.18
C PRO A 28 -12.61 -2.14 13.13
N TRP A 29 -12.19 -1.30 14.07
CA TRP A 29 -11.17 -1.63 15.09
C TRP A 29 -9.79 -1.99 14.52
N SER A 30 -9.52 -1.68 13.25
CA SER A 30 -8.27 -1.94 12.57
C SER A 30 -7.68 -0.66 11.97
N SER A 31 -6.36 -0.63 11.84
CA SER A 31 -5.61 0.40 11.11
C SER A 31 -4.82 -0.20 9.96
N GLY A 32 -5.35 -1.24 9.30
CA GLY A 32 -4.68 -1.95 8.22
C GLY A 32 -3.56 -2.87 8.71
N TYR A 33 -2.63 -3.20 7.82
CA TYR A 33 -1.52 -4.11 8.08
C TYR A 33 -0.15 -3.44 7.95
N ALA A 34 0.82 -4.00 8.66
CA ALA A 34 2.23 -3.64 8.60
C ALA A 34 3.09 -4.89 8.42
N VAL A 35 4.17 -4.74 7.67
CA VAL A 35 5.18 -5.80 7.53
C VAL A 35 6.20 -5.68 8.64
N ASP A 36 6.30 -6.73 9.47
CA ASP A 36 7.39 -6.88 10.43
C ASP A 36 8.57 -7.62 9.80
N LEU A 37 9.76 -7.06 10.04
CA LEU A 37 11.04 -7.57 9.54
C LEU A 37 12.01 -7.87 10.69
N SER A 38 11.55 -7.79 11.94
CA SER A 38 12.38 -8.00 13.13
C SER A 38 12.78 -9.47 13.28
N GLY A 39 11.89 -10.39 12.93
CA GLY A 39 12.12 -11.83 12.96
C GLY A 39 13.03 -12.36 11.84
N GLN A 40 13.20 -13.68 11.84
CA GLN A 40 13.90 -14.40 10.77
C GLN A 40 13.07 -14.48 9.48
N VAL A 41 11.75 -14.50 9.60
CA VAL A 41 10.81 -14.55 8.48
C VAL A 41 9.98 -13.26 8.50
N PRO A 42 9.86 -12.55 7.38
CA PRO A 42 8.93 -11.43 7.28
C PRO A 42 7.50 -11.85 7.59
N THR A 43 6.78 -11.08 8.40
CA THR A 43 5.39 -11.39 8.80
C THR A 43 4.47 -10.20 8.61
N LEU A 44 3.19 -10.49 8.41
CA LEU A 44 2.14 -9.49 8.33
C LEU A 44 1.46 -9.37 9.70
N LEU A 45 1.47 -8.17 10.28
CA LEU A 45 0.86 -7.87 11.57
C LEU A 45 -0.20 -6.78 11.43
N PRO A 46 -1.18 -6.69 12.35
CA PRO A 46 -2.03 -5.51 12.46
C PRO A 46 -1.18 -4.25 12.64
N ALA A 47 -1.42 -3.22 11.83
CA ALA A 47 -0.75 -1.95 11.98
C ALA A 47 -1.34 -1.15 13.14
N ARG A 48 -0.48 -0.42 13.84
CA ARG A 48 -0.89 0.67 14.74
C ARG A 48 -1.27 1.90 13.90
N PRO A 49 -2.16 2.78 14.37
CA PRO A 49 -2.54 3.99 13.62
C PRO A 49 -1.36 4.82 13.12
N LEU A 50 -0.34 5.01 13.96
CA LEU A 50 0.87 5.76 13.57
C LEU A 50 1.68 5.07 12.48
N GLN A 51 1.74 3.73 12.45
CA GLN A 51 2.44 2.99 11.40
C GLN A 51 1.71 3.15 10.07
N TYR A 52 0.38 3.08 10.09
CA TYR A 52 -0.43 3.30 8.91
C TYR A 52 -0.30 4.74 8.37
N LEU A 53 -0.35 5.74 9.24
CA LEU A 53 -0.16 7.14 8.82
C LEU A 53 1.27 7.40 8.29
N ALA A 54 2.28 6.75 8.86
CA ALA A 54 3.64 6.81 8.33
C ALA A 54 3.75 6.17 6.94
N ARG A 55 3.04 5.05 6.71
CA ARG A 55 2.91 4.41 5.38
C ARG A 55 2.33 5.39 4.35
N LEU A 56 1.28 6.14 4.69
CA LEU A 56 0.70 7.15 3.77
C LEU A 56 1.73 8.22 3.38
N LYS A 57 2.51 8.73 4.34
CA LYS A 57 3.55 9.72 4.07
C LYS A 57 4.63 9.19 3.13
N LEU A 58 5.03 7.93 3.32
CA LEU A 58 5.99 7.27 2.44
C LEU A 58 5.42 7.04 1.04
N GLN A 59 4.16 6.64 0.93
CA GLN A 59 3.48 6.44 -0.35
C GLN A 59 3.49 7.74 -1.17
N ASN A 60 3.03 8.84 -0.58
CA ASN A 60 3.02 10.15 -1.25
C ASN A 60 4.45 10.59 -1.64
N ARG A 61 5.43 10.36 -0.76
CA ARG A 61 6.82 10.75 -1.00
C ARG A 61 7.46 9.99 -2.16
N TYR A 62 7.24 8.68 -2.26
CA TYR A 62 7.92 7.82 -3.23
C TYR A 62 7.18 7.67 -4.54
N PHE A 63 5.85 7.73 -4.53
CA PHE A 63 5.03 7.45 -5.72
C PHE A 63 4.21 8.65 -6.19
N GLY A 64 4.38 9.82 -5.57
CA GLY A 64 3.67 11.03 -5.97
C GLY A 64 2.16 10.96 -5.74
N ASP A 65 1.69 10.00 -4.94
CA ASP A 65 0.29 9.91 -4.55
C ASP A 65 -0.11 11.15 -3.73
N ALA A 66 -1.40 11.48 -3.74
CA ALA A 66 -1.95 12.64 -3.05
C ALA A 66 -2.91 12.24 -1.93
N MET A 67 -2.56 11.18 -1.20
CA MET A 67 -3.37 10.72 -0.07
C MET A 67 -3.33 11.71 1.09
N ARG A 68 -4.46 11.92 1.76
CA ARG A 68 -4.55 12.78 2.95
C ARG A 68 -5.31 12.09 4.05
N PHE A 69 -4.84 12.24 5.28
CA PHE A 69 -5.61 11.86 6.44
C PHE A 69 -6.75 12.86 6.62
N VAL A 70 -7.99 12.36 6.63
CA VAL A 70 -9.19 13.18 6.78
C VAL A 70 -9.63 13.23 8.25
N GLY A 71 -9.51 12.10 8.96
CA GLY A 71 -9.90 12.03 10.36
C GLY A 71 -10.15 10.61 10.84
N ILE A 72 -10.82 10.50 11.99
CA ILE A 72 -11.22 9.24 12.59
C ILE A 72 -12.75 9.24 12.68
N THR A 73 -13.42 8.21 12.15
CA THR A 73 -14.84 8.04 12.46
C THR A 73 -14.97 7.58 13.90
N HIS A 74 -15.85 8.25 14.65
CA HIS A 74 -16.24 7.83 15.97
C HIS A 74 -17.72 7.49 15.92
N ASP A 75 -18.04 6.20 15.80
CA ASP A 75 -19.36 5.69 16.16
C ASP A 75 -19.19 4.77 17.38
N SER A 76 -20.27 4.53 18.13
CA SER A 76 -20.21 3.73 19.36
C SER A 76 -19.80 2.27 19.14
N LYS A 77 -19.69 1.81 17.88
CA LYS A 77 -19.44 0.43 17.47
C LYS A 77 -18.14 0.24 16.70
N SER A 78 -17.45 1.31 16.29
CA SER A 78 -16.21 1.26 15.53
C SER A 78 -15.39 2.56 15.58
N ARG A 79 -14.06 2.40 15.60
CA ARG A 79 -13.10 3.47 15.30
C ARG A 79 -12.35 3.12 14.03
N ARG A 80 -12.37 4.03 13.06
CA ARG A 80 -11.78 3.81 11.73
C ARG A 80 -11.00 5.05 11.31
N LEU A 81 -9.85 4.85 10.68
CA LEU A 81 -9.12 5.93 10.03
C LEU A 81 -9.76 6.22 8.68
N VAL A 82 -9.83 7.49 8.32
CA VAL A 82 -10.35 7.94 7.03
C VAL A 82 -9.24 8.63 6.25
N ILE A 83 -9.01 8.13 5.04
CA ILE A 83 -7.99 8.61 4.12
C ILE A 83 -8.71 9.05 2.85
N SER A 84 -8.43 10.25 2.35
CA SER A 84 -8.80 10.62 0.98
C SER A 84 -7.69 10.25 0.03
N GLN A 85 -8.02 9.67 -1.12
CA GLN A 85 -7.12 9.43 -2.24
C GLN A 85 -7.80 9.91 -3.52
N PRO A 86 -7.10 10.54 -4.48
CA PRO A 86 -7.67 10.81 -5.79
C PRO A 86 -8.17 9.55 -6.48
N ASP A 87 -9.23 9.69 -7.26
CA ASP A 87 -9.60 8.66 -8.22
C ASP A 87 -8.64 8.71 -9.40
N ILE A 88 -7.83 7.65 -9.54
CA ILE A 88 -6.80 7.57 -10.58
C ILE A 88 -7.39 6.80 -11.75
N GLN A 89 -7.56 7.48 -12.89
CA GLN A 89 -8.02 6.85 -14.12
C GLN A 89 -6.93 5.99 -14.75
N GLY A 90 -7.32 4.81 -15.22
CA GLY A 90 -6.43 3.87 -15.86
C GLY A 90 -6.90 2.43 -15.66
N ARG A 91 -5.96 1.49 -15.85
CA ARG A 91 -6.20 0.06 -15.68
C ARG A 91 -5.24 -0.56 -14.67
N PRO A 92 -5.56 -1.74 -14.12
CA PRO A 92 -4.55 -2.57 -13.45
C PRO A 92 -3.34 -2.80 -14.37
N ALA A 93 -2.15 -2.67 -13.79
CA ALA A 93 -0.90 -2.97 -14.48
C ALA A 93 -0.70 -4.48 -14.63
N SER A 94 -0.06 -4.93 -15.70
CA SER A 94 0.43 -6.30 -15.85
C SER A 94 1.69 -6.54 -15.01
N TRP A 95 2.05 -7.81 -14.79
CA TRP A 95 3.27 -8.14 -14.06
C TRP A 95 4.55 -7.67 -14.76
N ASP A 96 4.59 -7.78 -16.09
CA ASP A 96 5.75 -7.34 -16.88
C ASP A 96 5.95 -5.84 -16.73
N GLU A 97 4.88 -5.05 -16.79
CA GLU A 97 4.89 -3.60 -16.54
C GLU A 97 5.36 -3.26 -15.12
N ILE A 98 4.86 -3.98 -14.11
CA ILE A 98 5.25 -3.79 -12.71
C ILE A 98 6.75 -4.09 -12.52
N ASP A 99 7.21 -5.24 -12.99
CA ASP A 99 8.59 -5.70 -12.80
C ASP A 99 9.57 -4.76 -13.53
N GLN A 100 9.25 -4.39 -14.78
CA GLN A 100 10.04 -3.44 -15.56
C GLN A 100 10.12 -2.10 -14.84
N TRP A 101 8.98 -1.53 -14.44
CA TRP A 101 8.94 -0.20 -13.82
C TRP A 101 9.68 -0.17 -12.49
N PHE A 102 9.46 -1.13 -11.59
CA PHE A 102 10.20 -1.16 -10.32
C PHE A 102 11.70 -1.28 -10.55
N SER A 103 12.14 -2.07 -11.53
CA SER A 103 13.56 -2.18 -11.90
C SER A 103 14.11 -0.85 -12.42
N GLU A 104 13.40 -0.17 -13.32
CA GLU A 104 13.78 1.14 -13.86
C GLU A 104 13.82 2.22 -12.77
N GLN A 105 12.95 2.12 -11.77
CA GLN A 105 12.96 2.97 -10.58
C GLN A 105 14.07 2.59 -9.57
N GLY A 106 14.93 1.61 -9.86
CA GLY A 106 16.05 1.22 -9.01
C GLY A 106 15.66 0.35 -7.81
N PHE A 107 14.54 -0.36 -7.89
CA PHE A 107 14.14 -1.37 -6.91
C PHE A 107 14.51 -2.78 -7.39
N THR A 108 14.87 -3.62 -6.43
CA THR A 108 15.11 -5.05 -6.64
C THR A 108 13.94 -5.85 -6.10
N LYS A 109 13.43 -6.79 -6.90
CA LYS A 109 12.39 -7.74 -6.46
C LYS A 109 12.95 -8.67 -5.37
N LEU A 110 12.22 -8.78 -4.27
CA LEU A 110 12.60 -9.61 -3.12
C LEU A 110 12.13 -11.06 -3.33
N LYS A 111 12.98 -12.02 -2.96
CA LYS A 111 12.67 -13.45 -2.99
C LYS A 111 12.14 -13.91 -1.63
N ILE A 112 10.97 -13.40 -1.26
CA ILE A 112 10.33 -13.71 0.02
C ILE A 112 8.95 -14.32 -0.20
N GLN A 113 8.41 -14.95 0.85
CA GLN A 113 7.00 -15.35 0.85
C GLN A 113 6.10 -14.14 0.58
N ARG A 114 4.96 -14.38 -0.08
CA ARG A 114 3.94 -13.34 -0.30
C ARG A 114 3.47 -12.77 1.04
N LEU A 115 3.42 -11.44 1.13
CA LEU A 115 2.92 -10.71 2.30
C LEU A 115 1.79 -9.79 1.86
N GLY A 116 0.57 -10.10 2.30
CA GLY A 116 -0.65 -9.47 1.82
C GLY A 116 -1.51 -10.48 1.06
N ALA A 117 -1.76 -10.22 -0.22
CA ALA A 117 -2.47 -11.16 -1.10
C ALA A 117 -1.59 -12.33 -1.56
N TYR A 118 -2.21 -13.45 -1.93
CA TYR A 118 -1.52 -14.69 -2.34
C TYR A 118 -0.71 -14.53 -3.64
N ASP A 119 -1.02 -13.53 -4.46
CA ASP A 119 -0.36 -13.20 -5.71
C ASP A 119 0.58 -12.01 -5.57
N SER A 120 0.81 -11.49 -4.36
CA SER A 120 1.65 -10.31 -4.17
C SER A 120 3.14 -10.56 -4.37
N ALA A 121 3.85 -9.50 -4.75
CA ALA A 121 5.29 -9.39 -4.77
C ALA A 121 5.77 -8.33 -3.75
N ALA A 122 7.08 -8.34 -3.50
CA ALA A 122 7.75 -7.33 -2.71
C ALA A 122 9.01 -6.84 -3.41
N PHE A 123 9.34 -5.57 -3.21
CA PHE A 123 10.49 -4.90 -3.82
C PHE A 123 11.23 -4.09 -2.76
N ALA A 124 12.54 -3.89 -2.95
CA ALA A 124 13.35 -3.06 -2.07
C ALA A 124 14.29 -2.15 -2.87
N GLY A 125 14.41 -0.91 -2.44
CA GLY A 125 15.20 0.12 -3.11
C GLY A 125 15.17 1.39 -2.26
N HIS A 126 16.14 2.29 -2.42
CA HIS A 126 16.13 3.61 -1.77
C HIS A 126 15.95 3.60 -0.24
N GLY A 127 16.34 2.52 0.45
CA GLY A 127 16.17 2.38 1.89
C GLY A 127 14.72 2.11 2.34
N VAL A 128 13.86 1.66 1.42
CA VAL A 128 12.48 1.24 1.70
C VAL A 128 12.20 -0.14 1.11
N GLY A 129 11.24 -0.84 1.72
CA GLY A 129 10.63 -2.04 1.19
C GLY A 129 9.17 -1.75 0.84
N VAL A 130 8.71 -2.29 -0.28
CA VAL A 130 7.35 -2.14 -0.81
C VAL A 130 6.76 -3.54 -0.92
N PHE A 131 5.67 -3.79 -0.19
CA PHE A 131 5.03 -5.10 -0.08
C PHE A 131 3.57 -5.03 -0.53
N ASP A 132 2.93 -6.19 -0.72
CA ASP A 132 1.59 -6.30 -1.31
C ASP A 132 1.46 -5.62 -2.69
N VAL A 133 2.56 -5.64 -3.46
CA VAL A 133 2.55 -5.15 -4.84
C VAL A 133 1.86 -6.21 -5.69
N ARG A 134 0.82 -5.82 -6.44
CA ARG A 134 0.06 -6.71 -7.34
C ARG A 134 -0.70 -5.87 -8.36
N PRO A 135 -1.13 -6.44 -9.50
CA PRO A 135 -1.87 -5.74 -10.56
C PRO A 135 -2.98 -4.81 -10.08
N ILE A 136 -3.84 -5.27 -9.15
CA ILE A 136 -4.95 -4.45 -8.64
C ILE A 136 -4.51 -3.27 -7.74
N ASN A 137 -3.28 -3.32 -7.20
CA ASN A 137 -2.72 -2.28 -6.34
C ASN A 137 -1.78 -1.33 -7.09
N VAL A 138 -1.64 -1.49 -8.42
CA VAL A 138 -0.81 -0.65 -9.29
C VAL A 138 -1.62 -0.25 -10.51
N VAL A 139 -1.84 1.06 -10.68
CA VAL A 139 -2.60 1.59 -11.80
C VAL A 139 -1.63 2.04 -12.89
N MET A 140 -1.80 1.50 -14.10
CA MET A 140 -1.26 2.09 -15.32
C MET A 140 -2.22 3.19 -15.76
N THR A 141 -1.81 4.45 -15.65
CA THR A 141 -2.64 5.59 -16.05
C THR A 141 -2.73 5.70 -17.57
N ASP A 142 -3.73 6.42 -18.06
CA ASP A 142 -3.89 6.69 -19.49
C ASP A 142 -2.73 7.52 -20.08
N GLN A 143 -1.91 8.12 -19.22
CA GLN A 143 -0.69 8.86 -19.57
C GLN A 143 0.57 7.97 -19.60
N GLY A 144 0.43 6.65 -19.39
CA GLY A 144 1.55 5.70 -19.41
C GLY A 144 2.41 5.73 -18.15
N VAL A 145 1.88 6.22 -17.02
CA VAL A 145 2.58 6.25 -15.74
C VAL A 145 2.04 5.16 -14.82
N LEU A 146 2.93 4.40 -14.17
CA LEU A 146 2.56 3.42 -13.16
C LEU A 146 2.53 4.05 -11.77
N LEU A 147 1.39 3.90 -11.10
CA LEU A 147 1.16 4.42 -9.75
C LEU A 147 0.76 3.28 -8.81
N PRO A 148 1.64 2.88 -7.87
CA PRO A 148 1.23 2.06 -6.73
C PRO A 148 0.27 2.84 -5.83
N ILE A 149 -0.85 2.24 -5.40
CA ILE A 149 -1.92 2.95 -4.68
C ILE A 149 -2.35 2.31 -3.34
N ASP A 150 -2.18 1.01 -3.17
CA ASP A 150 -2.60 0.28 -1.95
C ASP A 150 -1.52 -0.74 -1.54
N VAL A 151 -0.26 -0.29 -1.58
CA VAL A 151 0.90 -1.10 -1.21
C VAL A 151 1.35 -0.80 0.21
N MET A 152 2.08 -1.75 0.81
CA MET A 152 2.70 -1.59 2.12
C MET A 152 4.13 -1.10 1.98
N ILE A 153 4.35 0.21 2.01
CA ILE A 153 5.69 0.81 2.03
C ILE A 153 6.20 1.06 3.45
N ARG A 154 7.46 0.71 3.74
CA ARG A 154 8.13 0.97 5.02
C ARG A 154 9.64 1.19 4.88
N PRO A 155 10.29 1.85 5.85
CA PRO A 155 11.75 1.91 5.90
C PRO A 155 12.35 0.51 6.04
N MET A 156 13.47 0.30 5.35
CA MET A 156 14.17 -0.96 5.28
C MET A 156 15.68 -0.73 5.22
N THR A 157 16.41 -1.36 6.13
CA THR A 157 17.87 -1.19 6.20
C THR A 157 18.58 -1.99 5.11
N LYS A 158 19.83 -1.59 4.76
CA LYS A 158 20.67 -2.37 3.83
C LYS A 158 20.80 -3.84 4.24
N ARG A 159 21.00 -4.10 5.55
CA ARG A 159 21.08 -5.46 6.12
C ARG A 159 19.77 -6.24 5.90
N GLN A 160 18.61 -5.60 6.09
CA GLN A 160 17.32 -6.23 5.81
C GLN A 160 17.18 -6.53 4.32
N SER A 161 17.60 -5.61 3.44
CA SER A 161 17.56 -5.78 1.99
C SER A 161 18.40 -6.95 1.50
N GLN A 162 19.66 -7.03 1.89
CA GLN A 162 20.57 -8.12 1.52
C GLN A 162 20.00 -9.47 1.98
N ARG A 163 19.63 -9.57 3.26
CA ARG A 163 19.05 -10.79 3.84
C ARG A 163 17.82 -11.31 3.09
N LEU A 164 16.98 -10.43 2.56
CA LEU A 164 15.74 -10.81 1.86
C LEU A 164 15.92 -10.97 0.34
N SER A 165 17.05 -10.52 -0.21
CA SER A 165 17.36 -10.69 -1.64
C SER A 165 18.15 -11.99 -1.91
N GLU A 166 18.93 -12.45 -0.93
CA GLU A 166 19.82 -13.62 -1.05
C GLU A 166 19.13 -14.96 -0.76
N ARG A 167 17.91 -14.96 -0.22
CA ARG A 167 17.13 -16.18 0.02
C ARG A 167 16.64 -16.76 -1.32
N SER A 168 17.40 -17.69 -1.87
CA SER A 168 17.03 -18.53 -3.01
C SER A 168 16.76 -19.95 -2.53
#